data_AF-A0A484KJD5-F1
#
_entry.id   AF-A0A484KJD5-F1
#
_cell.length_a   1.000
_cell.length_b   1.000
_cell.length_c   1.000
_cell.angle_alpha   90.00
_cell.angle_beta   90.00
_cell.angle_gamma   90.00
#
_symmetry.space_group_name_H-M   'P 1'
#
loop_
_entity.id
_entity.type
_entity.pdbx_description
1 polymer ?
#
loop_
_entity_poly.entity_id
_entity_poly.type
_entity_poly.pdbx_seq_one_letter_code
_entity_poly.pdbx_strand_id
1 'polypeptide(L)'
;MNFRSFTIPKKKTGGPSSAAPKTVPVQQEPVEIHSDEGSPLTGKTGQTGRTTVNPPLDKGKGKMGEVGPDALEQLANDSPSRSSQLEEKLKRSEAHNRELQDLTIRQLEEMDNLSRMAGATQAEILRLKEENLKLMEDLDSKELEFPDRAKQWVGENLEETTRVITSIPEVTMEAFKFIYREPNGKEMVTQVGSYGFMSGQKRDLEATHAILAEQDSAFSADAYGLAPIPDEEPEPPFPLE
;
A
#
# COMPACT_ATOMS: atom_id res chain seq x y z
N MET A 1 33.05 12.26 36.71
CA MET A 1 33.06 11.69 35.34
C MET A 1 34.36 12.08 34.64
N ASN A 2 35.11 11.12 34.11
CA ASN A 2 36.32 11.36 33.31
C ASN A 2 35.94 11.46 31.84
N PHE A 3 36.18 12.61 31.21
CA PHE A 3 35.96 12.79 29.77
C PHE A 3 37.23 12.42 29.01
N ARG A 4 37.12 11.46 28.09
CA ARG A 4 38.18 11.20 27.09
C ARG A 4 38.09 12.25 25.99
N SER A 5 39.20 12.92 25.71
CA SER A 5 39.32 13.86 24.60
C SER A 5 39.49 13.11 23.27
N PHE A 6 38.70 13.48 22.28
CA PHE A 6 38.90 13.05 20.88
C PHE A 6 39.69 14.12 20.14
N THR A 7 40.82 13.73 19.54
CA THR A 7 41.66 14.62 18.74
C THR A 7 41.11 14.73 17.31
N ILE A 8 40.87 15.96 16.85
CA ILE A 8 40.35 16.26 15.51
C ILE A 8 41.51 16.20 14.49
N PRO A 9 41.38 15.47 13.36
CA PRO A 9 42.41 15.47 12.32
C PRO A 9 42.45 16.81 11.59
N LYS A 10 43.64 17.41 11.45
CA LYS A 10 43.82 18.65 10.66
C LYS A 10 43.62 18.36 9.17
N LYS A 11 42.62 19.00 8.55
CA LYS A 11 42.43 19.00 7.10
C LYS A 11 43.53 19.82 6.42
N LYS A 12 44.18 19.24 5.42
CA LYS A 12 45.05 19.95 4.47
C LYS A 12 44.18 20.76 3.49
N THR A 13 44.54 22.03 3.34
CA THR A 13 44.00 22.98 2.36
C THR A 13 44.42 22.60 0.94
N GLY A 14 43.51 22.68 -0.04
CA GLY A 14 43.87 22.61 -1.46
C GLY A 14 42.70 22.53 -2.46
N GLY A 15 42.30 23.68 -3.00
CA GLY A 15 41.87 23.86 -4.40
C GLY A 15 40.37 23.71 -4.77
N PRO A 16 39.77 24.67 -5.50
CA PRO A 16 38.42 24.52 -6.07
C PRO A 16 38.48 24.06 -7.55
N SER A 17 37.59 23.16 -7.98
CA SER A 17 36.92 23.22 -9.30
C SER A 17 35.98 22.04 -9.56
N SER A 18 34.73 22.39 -9.88
CA SER A 18 33.81 21.83 -10.90
C SER A 18 33.72 20.32 -11.10
N ALA A 19 32.58 19.74 -10.70
CA ALA A 19 31.99 18.58 -11.37
C ALA A 19 30.45 18.65 -11.30
N ALA A 20 29.82 18.80 -12.47
CA ALA A 20 28.36 18.71 -12.65
C ALA A 20 27.83 17.31 -12.29
N PRO A 21 26.57 17.17 -11.83
CA PRO A 21 26.00 15.87 -11.53
C PRO A 21 25.76 15.08 -12.82
N LYS A 22 26.37 13.89 -12.93
CA LYS A 22 26.06 12.92 -13.98
C LYS A 22 24.76 12.19 -13.62
N THR A 23 23.72 12.43 -14.39
CA THR A 23 22.52 11.57 -14.41
C THR A 23 22.85 10.28 -15.15
N VAL A 24 22.52 9.14 -14.53
CA VAL A 24 22.57 7.82 -15.15
C VAL A 24 21.18 7.55 -15.74
N PRO A 25 21.04 7.18 -17.02
CA PRO A 25 19.76 6.78 -17.56
C PRO A 25 19.41 5.38 -17.03
N VAL A 26 18.31 5.29 -16.27
CA VAL A 26 17.64 4.02 -15.98
C VAL A 26 17.05 3.49 -17.28
N GLN A 27 17.52 2.33 -17.72
CA GLN A 27 16.85 1.57 -18.77
C GLN A 27 15.57 1.00 -18.19
N GLN A 28 14.43 1.30 -18.83
CA GLN A 28 13.15 0.67 -18.52
C GLN A 28 13.06 -0.61 -19.34
N GLU A 29 13.18 -1.77 -18.69
CA GLU A 29 12.75 -3.04 -19.30
C GLU A 29 11.22 -3.12 -19.23
N PRO A 30 10.54 -3.44 -20.35
CA PRO A 30 9.10 -3.69 -20.33
C PRO A 30 8.83 -5.04 -19.65
N VAL A 31 8.05 -5.02 -18.57
CA VAL A 31 7.48 -6.24 -17.97
C VAL A 31 6.31 -6.68 -18.85
N GLU A 32 6.48 -7.81 -19.55
CA GLU A 32 5.41 -8.48 -20.29
C GLU A 32 4.41 -9.08 -19.28
N ILE A 33 3.21 -8.50 -19.23
CA ILE A 33 2.11 -9.00 -18.40
C ILE A 33 1.36 -10.04 -19.23
N HIS A 34 1.52 -11.33 -18.90
CA HIS A 34 0.70 -12.38 -19.51
C HIS A 34 -0.74 -12.26 -19.01
N SER A 35 -1.65 -11.80 -19.88
CA SER A 35 -3.09 -11.89 -19.68
C SER A 35 -3.53 -13.32 -19.94
N ASP A 36 -3.89 -14.06 -18.89
CA ASP A 36 -4.50 -15.39 -19.01
C ASP A 36 -6.01 -15.19 -19.23
N GLU A 37 -6.40 -14.99 -20.49
CA GLU A 37 -7.79 -14.93 -20.93
C GLU A 37 -8.25 -16.35 -21.31
N GLY A 38 -8.99 -17.00 -20.41
CA GLY A 38 -9.55 -18.32 -20.64
C GLY A 38 -10.76 -18.29 -21.58
N SER A 39 -10.59 -18.80 -22.81
CA SER A 39 -11.68 -19.28 -23.67
C SER A 39 -11.14 -20.21 -24.79
N PRO A 40 -11.98 -21.09 -25.37
CA PRO A 40 -11.68 -22.53 -25.46
C PRO A 40 -10.88 -22.95 -26.69
N LEU A 41 -9.93 -23.86 -26.47
CA LEU A 41 -9.19 -24.56 -27.52
C LEU A 41 -10.12 -25.44 -28.36
N THR A 42 -10.25 -25.06 -29.62
CA THR A 42 -10.75 -25.89 -30.71
C THR A 42 -9.57 -26.71 -31.26
N GLY A 43 -9.64 -28.04 -31.14
CA GLY A 43 -8.66 -28.96 -31.72
C GLY A 43 -9.33 -29.91 -32.71
N LYS A 44 -9.21 -29.59 -34.01
CA LYS A 44 -9.57 -30.44 -35.15
C LYS A 44 -8.79 -31.76 -35.12
N THR A 45 -9.48 -32.88 -35.35
CA THR A 45 -8.86 -34.10 -35.89
C THR A 45 -9.34 -34.29 -37.32
N GLY A 46 -8.38 -34.26 -38.25
CA GLY A 46 -8.59 -34.55 -39.65
C GLY A 46 -8.70 -36.06 -39.91
N GLN A 47 -9.69 -36.39 -40.73
CA GLN A 47 -9.59 -37.28 -41.89
C GLN A 47 -8.95 -38.67 -41.68
N THR A 48 -9.81 -39.68 -41.61
CA THR A 48 -9.52 -40.95 -42.30
C THR A 48 -10.81 -41.43 -42.93
N GLY A 49 -10.94 -41.13 -44.22
CA GLY A 49 -11.91 -41.80 -45.08
C GLY A 49 -11.62 -43.29 -45.02
N ARG A 50 -12.55 -44.04 -44.43
CA ARG A 50 -12.66 -45.47 -44.66
C ARG A 50 -14.01 -45.70 -45.31
N THR A 51 -13.98 -45.54 -46.63
CA THR A 51 -14.92 -46.14 -47.56
C THR A 51 -15.09 -47.61 -47.17
N THR A 52 -16.17 -47.96 -46.48
CA THR A 52 -16.66 -49.33 -46.52
C THR A 52 -17.38 -49.48 -47.85
N VAL A 53 -16.54 -49.85 -48.82
CA VAL A 53 -16.88 -50.43 -50.09
C VAL A 53 -18.06 -51.40 -49.88
N ASN A 54 -19.20 -51.12 -50.52
CA ASN A 54 -20.24 -52.12 -50.68
C ASN A 54 -19.60 -53.33 -51.36
N PRO A 55 -19.70 -54.56 -50.83
CA PRO A 55 -19.25 -55.73 -51.57
C PRO A 55 -20.12 -55.90 -52.83
N PRO A 56 -19.56 -56.43 -53.93
CA PRO A 56 -20.26 -56.59 -55.18
C PRO A 56 -21.54 -57.41 -55.02
N LEU A 57 -22.57 -57.03 -55.79
CA LEU A 57 -23.82 -57.75 -55.94
C LEU A 57 -23.56 -59.11 -56.59
N ASP A 58 -23.16 -60.10 -55.79
CA ASP A 58 -23.06 -61.48 -56.24
C ASP A 58 -24.48 -62.06 -56.38
N LYS A 59 -24.84 -62.42 -57.61
CA LYS A 59 -26.12 -63.03 -57.97
C LYS A 59 -26.10 -64.50 -57.54
N GLY A 60 -26.06 -64.75 -56.24
CA GLY A 60 -26.43 -66.03 -55.64
C GLY A 60 -27.94 -66.08 -55.46
N LYS A 61 -28.63 -66.94 -56.20
CA LYS A 61 -30.03 -67.33 -55.94
C LYS A 61 -30.14 -67.96 -54.53
N GLY A 62 -30.27 -67.13 -53.50
CA GLY A 62 -30.63 -67.54 -52.14
C GLY A 62 -32.12 -67.32 -51.94
N LYS A 63 -32.86 -68.41 -51.75
CA LYS A 63 -34.31 -68.42 -51.54
C LYS A 63 -34.71 -67.40 -50.46
N MET A 64 -35.81 -66.66 -50.69
CA MET A 64 -36.57 -66.04 -49.60
C MET A 64 -36.86 -67.16 -48.60
N GLY A 65 -36.16 -67.15 -47.46
CA GLY A 65 -36.53 -67.95 -46.31
C GLY A 65 -37.86 -67.41 -45.84
N GLU A 66 -38.92 -68.11 -46.22
CA GLU A 66 -40.24 -67.95 -45.67
C GLU A 66 -40.10 -67.98 -44.14
N VAL A 67 -40.40 -66.87 -43.48
CA VAL A 67 -40.51 -66.83 -42.01
C VAL A 67 -41.68 -67.74 -41.68
N GLY A 68 -41.37 -68.99 -41.34
CA GLY A 68 -42.37 -70.00 -41.05
C GLY A 68 -43.26 -69.59 -39.87
N PRO A 69 -44.50 -70.08 -39.80
CA PRO A 69 -45.44 -69.77 -38.73
C PRO A 69 -44.84 -70.02 -37.33
N ASP A 70 -43.90 -70.95 -37.18
CA ASP A 70 -43.16 -71.21 -35.94
C ASP A 70 -42.33 -70.02 -35.44
N ALA A 71 -41.74 -69.20 -36.33
CA ALA A 71 -40.99 -68.01 -35.93
C ALA A 71 -41.92 -66.86 -35.52
N LEU A 72 -43.13 -66.83 -36.10
CA LEU A 72 -44.20 -65.89 -35.72
C LEU A 72 -44.86 -66.33 -34.39
N GLU A 73 -44.99 -67.63 -34.17
CA GLU A 73 -45.58 -68.26 -32.98
C GLU A 73 -44.64 -68.21 -31.77
N GLN A 74 -43.32 -68.38 -31.94
CA GLN A 74 -42.36 -68.13 -30.85
C GLN A 74 -42.33 -66.66 -30.41
N LEU A 75 -42.46 -65.72 -31.35
CA LEU A 75 -42.61 -64.29 -31.01
C LEU A 75 -43.92 -64.00 -30.26
N ALA A 76 -45.02 -64.65 -30.66
CA ALA A 76 -46.33 -64.50 -30.03
C ALA A 76 -46.38 -65.11 -28.61
N ASN A 77 -45.67 -66.22 -28.38
CA ASN A 77 -45.63 -66.90 -27.08
C ASN A 77 -44.65 -66.26 -26.05
N ASP A 78 -43.60 -65.56 -26.50
CA ASP A 78 -42.69 -64.77 -25.64
C ASP A 78 -43.20 -63.35 -25.34
N SER A 79 -44.26 -62.92 -26.03
CA SER A 79 -44.82 -61.57 -25.94
C SER A 79 -45.34 -61.15 -24.56
N PRO A 80 -46.01 -62.00 -23.75
CA PRO A 80 -46.51 -61.61 -22.43
C PRO A 80 -45.41 -61.37 -21.39
N SER A 81 -44.33 -62.16 -21.41
CA SER A 81 -43.20 -61.99 -20.49
C SER A 81 -42.35 -60.76 -20.86
N ARG A 82 -42.15 -60.52 -22.16
CA ARG A 82 -41.44 -59.34 -22.66
C ARG A 82 -42.20 -58.04 -22.41
N SER A 83 -43.54 -58.04 -22.53
CA SER A 83 -44.37 -56.87 -22.23
C SER A 83 -44.33 -56.52 -20.74
N SER A 84 -44.43 -57.52 -19.85
CA SER A 84 -44.30 -57.33 -18.41
C SER A 84 -42.93 -56.74 -18.02
N GLN A 85 -41.84 -57.23 -18.63
CA GLN A 85 -40.50 -56.69 -18.41
C GLN A 85 -40.36 -55.24 -18.90
N LEU A 86 -40.98 -54.88 -20.03
CA LEU A 86 -40.99 -53.51 -20.54
C LEU A 86 -41.79 -52.57 -19.63
N GLU A 87 -42.93 -53.01 -19.10
CA GLU A 87 -43.73 -52.24 -18.15
C GLU A 87 -42.97 -51.96 -16.85
N GLU A 88 -42.26 -52.95 -16.32
CA GLU A 88 -41.44 -52.78 -15.12
C GLU A 88 -40.27 -51.81 -15.36
N LYS A 89 -39.62 -51.87 -16.52
CA LYS A 89 -38.59 -50.91 -16.94
C LYS A 89 -39.16 -49.50 -17.10
N LEU A 90 -40.37 -49.37 -17.65
CA LEU A 90 -41.05 -48.08 -17.77
C LEU A 90 -41.32 -47.49 -16.39
N LYS A 91 -41.90 -48.25 -15.46
CA LYS A 91 -42.15 -47.80 -14.07
C LYS A 91 -40.87 -47.37 -13.36
N ARG A 92 -39.76 -48.12 -13.52
CA ARG A 92 -38.45 -47.72 -12.97
C ARG A 92 -37.94 -46.42 -13.61
N SER A 93 -38.03 -46.29 -14.92
CA SER A 93 -37.61 -45.08 -15.64
C SER A 93 -38.45 -43.86 -15.25
N GLU A 94 -39.76 -44.04 -15.05
CA GLU A 94 -40.66 -42.99 -14.58
C GLU A 94 -40.32 -42.55 -13.15
N ALA A 95 -40.05 -43.50 -12.24
CA ALA A 95 -39.63 -43.19 -10.87
C ALA A 95 -38.29 -42.43 -10.86
N HIS A 96 -37.30 -42.90 -11.60
CA HIS A 96 -36.01 -42.22 -11.75
C HIS A 96 -36.17 -40.80 -12.34
N ASN A 97 -37.05 -40.61 -13.33
CA ASN A 97 -37.33 -39.29 -13.86
C ASN A 97 -37.96 -38.34 -12.83
N ARG A 98 -38.82 -38.84 -11.93
CA ARG A 98 -39.35 -38.04 -10.81
C ARG A 98 -38.24 -37.64 -9.84
N GLU A 99 -37.36 -38.57 -9.47
CA GLU A 99 -36.22 -38.28 -8.59
C GLU A 99 -35.27 -37.24 -9.19
N LEU A 100 -35.01 -37.32 -10.50
CA LEU A 100 -34.21 -36.32 -11.22
C LEU A 100 -34.87 -34.93 -11.20
N GLN A 101 -36.20 -34.87 -11.35
CA GLN A 101 -36.94 -33.61 -11.26
C GLN A 101 -36.84 -33.01 -9.86
N ASP A 102 -37.03 -33.81 -8.81
CA ASP A 102 -36.90 -33.37 -7.41
C ASP A 102 -35.48 -32.89 -7.09
N LEU A 103 -34.45 -33.60 -7.59
CA LEU A 103 -33.06 -33.16 -7.45
C LEU A 103 -32.80 -31.83 -8.17
N THR A 104 -33.36 -31.64 -9.36
CA THR A 104 -33.24 -30.40 -10.14
C THR A 104 -33.87 -29.23 -9.39
N ILE A 105 -35.04 -29.43 -8.76
CA ILE A 105 -35.71 -28.41 -7.94
C ILE A 105 -34.82 -28.03 -6.76
N ARG A 106 -34.30 -29.01 -6.01
CA ARG A 106 -33.39 -28.74 -4.87
C ARG A 106 -32.13 -28.01 -5.28
N GLN A 107 -31.50 -28.39 -6.39
CA GLN A 107 -30.31 -27.69 -6.91
C GLN A 107 -30.61 -26.23 -7.28
N LEU A 108 -31.79 -25.96 -7.83
CA LEU A 108 -32.20 -24.59 -8.15
C LEU A 108 -32.43 -23.75 -6.89
N GLU A 109 -33.03 -24.33 -5.84
CA GLU A 109 -33.19 -23.68 -4.54
C GLU A 109 -31.84 -23.41 -3.85
N GLU A 110 -30.91 -24.36 -3.88
CA GLU A 110 -29.55 -24.17 -3.34
C GLU A 110 -28.79 -23.07 -4.09
N MET A 111 -28.90 -23.04 -5.42
CA MET A 111 -28.34 -21.97 -6.26
C MET A 111 -28.91 -20.59 -5.89
N ASP A 112 -30.22 -20.48 -5.68
CA ASP A 112 -30.85 -19.23 -5.27
C ASP A 112 -30.36 -18.77 -3.88
N ASN A 113 -30.28 -19.71 -2.92
CA ASN A 113 -29.76 -19.41 -1.59
C ASN A 113 -28.29 -18.96 -1.62
N LEU A 114 -27.44 -19.64 -2.40
CA LEU A 114 -26.04 -19.24 -2.58
C LEU A 114 -25.92 -17.85 -3.23
N SER A 115 -26.75 -17.55 -4.23
CA SER A 115 -26.80 -16.23 -4.87
C SER A 115 -27.16 -15.13 -3.87
N ARG A 116 -28.18 -15.37 -3.04
CA ARG A 116 -28.58 -14.44 -1.97
C ARG A 116 -27.46 -14.23 -0.94
N MET A 117 -26.80 -15.31 -0.51
CA MET A 117 -25.67 -15.22 0.42
C MET A 117 -24.49 -14.44 -0.18
N ALA A 118 -24.14 -14.72 -1.43
CA ALA A 118 -23.08 -14.00 -2.12
C ALA A 118 -23.39 -12.49 -2.22
N GLY A 119 -24.63 -12.13 -2.54
CA GLY A 119 -25.07 -10.73 -2.54
C GLY A 119 -24.96 -10.06 -1.16
N ALA A 120 -25.38 -10.74 -0.09
CA ALA A 120 -25.25 -10.22 1.27
C ALA A 120 -23.78 -10.03 1.69
N THR A 121 -22.91 -10.99 1.37
CA THR A 121 -21.46 -10.88 1.63
C THR A 121 -20.83 -9.74 0.85
N GLN A 122 -21.20 -9.54 -0.42
CA GLN A 122 -20.73 -8.40 -1.21
C GLN A 122 -21.15 -7.07 -0.62
N ALA A 123 -22.40 -6.95 -0.17
CA ALA A 123 -22.89 -5.73 0.49
C ALA A 123 -22.11 -5.43 1.78
N GLU A 124 -21.82 -6.44 2.60
CA GLU A 124 -21.03 -6.25 3.82
C GLU A 124 -19.57 -5.88 3.53
N ILE A 125 -18.97 -6.47 2.48
CA ILE A 125 -17.62 -6.08 2.04
C ILE A 125 -17.59 -4.61 1.62
N LEU A 126 -18.61 -4.13 0.89
CA LEU A 126 -18.71 -2.72 0.51
C LEU A 126 -18.86 -1.81 1.72
N ARG A 127 -19.74 -2.17 2.67
CA ARG A 127 -19.93 -1.42 3.92
C ARG A 127 -18.64 -1.33 4.74
N LEU A 128 -17.92 -2.43 4.90
CA LEU A 128 -16.64 -2.46 5.63
C LEU A 128 -15.55 -1.65 4.93
N LYS A 129 -15.52 -1.65 3.59
CA LYS A 129 -14.57 -0.80 2.84
C LYS A 129 -14.86 0.68 3.06
N GLU A 130 -16.13 1.08 3.05
CA GLU A 130 -16.54 2.46 3.34
C GLU A 130 -16.19 2.87 4.78
N GLU A 131 -16.47 2.00 5.76
CA GLU A 131 -16.12 2.24 7.16
C GLU A 131 -14.61 2.35 7.37
N ASN A 132 -13.82 1.47 6.76
CA ASN A 132 -12.36 1.55 6.81
C ASN A 132 -11.82 2.84 6.19
N LEU A 133 -12.39 3.27 5.06
CA LEU A 133 -11.99 4.53 4.43
C LEU A 133 -12.26 5.71 5.35
N LYS A 134 -13.44 5.75 5.97
CA LYS A 134 -13.80 6.79 6.93
C LYS A 134 -12.89 6.80 8.16
N LEU A 135 -12.56 5.63 8.70
CA LEU A 135 -11.65 5.53 9.85
C LEU A 135 -10.23 6.02 9.51
N MET A 136 -9.77 5.79 8.28
CA MET A 136 -8.49 6.31 7.81
C MET A 136 -8.51 7.83 7.69
N GLU A 137 -9.56 8.40 7.08
CA GLU A 137 -9.74 9.86 6.99
C GLU A 137 -9.83 10.52 8.37
N ASP A 138 -10.56 9.92 9.31
CA ASP A 138 -10.66 10.38 10.70
C ASP A 138 -9.31 10.30 11.43
N LEU A 139 -8.50 9.28 11.15
CA LEU A 139 -7.16 9.14 11.72
C LEU A 139 -6.23 10.22 11.18
N ASP A 140 -6.16 10.38 9.86
CA ASP A 140 -5.33 11.39 9.20
C ASP A 140 -5.70 12.80 9.68
N SER A 141 -7.00 13.08 9.78
CA SER A 141 -7.50 14.36 10.32
C SER A 141 -7.10 14.56 11.78
N LYS A 142 -7.13 13.51 12.61
CA LYS A 142 -6.69 13.61 14.01
C LYS A 142 -5.19 13.80 14.13
N GLU A 143 -4.39 13.12 13.32
CA GLU A 143 -2.93 13.26 13.31
C GLU A 143 -2.52 14.67 12.87
N LEU A 144 -3.22 15.26 11.91
CA LEU A 144 -2.98 16.64 11.47
C LEU A 144 -3.33 17.66 12.57
N GLU A 145 -4.46 17.49 13.23
CA GLU A 145 -4.98 18.43 14.24
C GLU A 145 -4.36 18.25 15.64
N PHE A 146 -3.73 17.10 15.92
CA PHE A 146 -3.20 16.80 17.26
C PHE A 146 -2.06 17.74 17.68
N PRO A 147 -1.04 18.01 16.85
CA PRO A 147 0.05 18.93 17.21
C PRO A 147 -0.46 20.33 17.53
N ASP A 148 -1.40 20.86 16.74
CA ASP A 148 -1.95 22.20 16.95
C ASP A 148 -2.78 22.27 18.24
N ARG A 149 -3.62 21.25 18.50
CA ARG A 149 -4.35 21.15 19.77
C ARG A 149 -3.41 21.02 20.97
N ALA A 150 -2.35 20.23 20.86
CA ALA A 150 -1.35 20.08 21.91
C ALA A 150 -0.61 21.41 22.16
N LYS A 151 -0.22 22.13 21.10
CA LYS A 151 0.40 23.45 21.17
C LYS A 151 -0.54 24.46 21.84
N GLN A 152 -1.80 24.51 21.42
CA GLN A 152 -2.80 25.40 22.01
C GLN A 152 -2.98 25.09 23.50
N TRP A 153 -3.15 23.81 23.85
CA TRP A 153 -3.33 23.40 25.24
C TRP A 153 -2.12 23.77 26.11
N VAL A 154 -0.89 23.57 25.62
CA VAL A 154 0.32 23.99 26.34
C VAL A 154 0.36 25.51 26.50
N GLY A 155 -0.04 26.27 25.49
CA GLY A 155 -0.14 27.74 25.57
C GLY A 155 -1.14 28.21 26.64
N GLU A 156 -2.31 27.58 26.71
CA GLU A 156 -3.34 27.85 27.73
C GLU A 156 -2.91 27.43 29.15
N ASN A 157 -1.96 26.49 29.26
CA ASN A 157 -1.47 25.92 30.52
C ASN A 157 0.03 26.20 30.74
N LEU A 158 0.56 27.31 30.21
CA LEU A 158 2.00 27.55 30.14
C LEU A 158 2.67 27.58 31.52
N GLU A 159 2.07 28.26 32.50
CA GLU A 159 2.63 28.40 33.85
C GLU A 159 2.75 27.03 34.55
N GLU A 160 1.67 26.25 34.55
CA GLU A 160 1.65 24.93 35.19
C GLU A 160 2.53 23.94 34.45
N THR A 161 2.54 23.96 33.10
CA THR A 161 3.42 23.13 32.29
C THR A 161 4.89 23.44 32.58
N THR A 162 5.25 24.72 32.63
CA THR A 162 6.60 25.17 32.97
C THR A 162 6.97 24.72 34.37
N ARG A 163 6.09 24.96 35.35
CA ARG A 163 6.29 24.55 36.74
C ARG A 163 6.56 23.05 36.86
N VAL A 164 5.76 22.21 36.20
CA VAL A 164 5.93 20.75 36.20
C VAL A 164 7.27 20.37 35.58
N ILE A 165 7.58 20.90 34.40
CA ILE A 165 8.82 20.58 33.69
C ILE A 165 10.05 21.00 34.50
N THR A 166 9.99 22.12 35.22
CA THR A 166 11.10 22.65 36.02
C THR A 166 11.12 22.15 37.47
N SER A 167 10.12 21.36 37.89
CA SER A 167 9.93 21.00 39.31
C SER A 167 10.98 20.03 39.85
N ILE A 168 11.41 19.07 39.02
CA ILE A 168 12.29 17.97 39.40
C ILE A 168 13.50 17.98 38.46
N PRO A 169 14.76 17.99 38.97
CA PRO A 169 15.95 18.05 38.12
C PRO A 169 15.98 17.01 37.00
N GLU A 170 15.52 15.80 37.26
CA GLU A 170 15.44 14.71 36.29
C GLU A 170 14.44 15.02 35.17
N VAL A 171 13.25 15.53 35.52
CA VAL A 171 12.21 15.91 34.55
C VAL A 171 12.69 17.06 33.68
N THR A 172 13.27 18.08 34.30
CA THR A 172 13.91 19.22 33.61
C THR A 172 14.94 18.71 32.62
N MET A 173 15.81 17.80 33.06
CA MET A 173 16.89 17.27 32.23
C MET A 173 16.35 16.49 31.03
N GLU A 174 15.33 15.65 31.21
CA GLU A 174 14.72 14.91 30.10
C GLU A 174 14.00 15.84 29.13
N ALA A 175 13.30 16.88 29.61
CA ALA A 175 12.67 17.88 28.76
C ALA A 175 13.70 18.62 27.89
N PHE A 176 14.82 19.06 28.48
CA PHE A 176 15.88 19.69 27.69
C PHE A 176 16.54 18.70 26.73
N LYS A 177 16.88 17.47 27.15
CA LYS A 177 17.42 16.45 26.25
C LYS A 177 16.51 16.19 25.05
N PHE A 178 15.19 16.22 25.26
CA PHE A 178 14.21 16.10 24.19
C PHE A 178 14.32 17.27 23.21
N ILE A 179 14.35 18.52 23.69
CA ILE A 179 14.55 19.71 22.85
C ILE A 179 15.85 19.60 22.03
N TYR A 180 16.93 19.10 22.62
CA TYR A 180 18.20 18.88 21.92
C TYR A 180 18.20 17.71 20.93
N ARG A 181 17.17 16.85 20.93
CA ARG A 181 17.05 15.71 20.00
C ARG A 181 16.13 16.04 18.82
N GLU A 182 15.02 16.71 19.09
CA GLU A 182 14.02 17.05 18.07
C GLU A 182 14.57 18.05 17.05
N PRO A 183 14.27 17.89 15.74
CA PRO A 183 14.75 18.79 14.69
C PRO A 183 14.44 20.28 14.96
N ASN A 184 13.18 20.59 15.27
CA ASN A 184 12.75 21.98 15.52
C ASN A 184 13.36 22.53 16.81
N GLY A 185 13.53 21.68 17.84
CA GLY A 185 14.18 22.07 19.09
C GLY A 185 15.67 22.38 18.91
N LYS A 186 16.39 21.57 18.13
CA LYS A 186 17.79 21.83 17.74
C LYS A 186 17.94 23.12 16.97
N GLU A 187 17.05 23.37 16.02
CA GLU A 187 17.04 24.60 15.23
C GLU A 187 16.89 25.82 16.14
N MET A 188 15.87 25.82 17.00
CA MET A 188 15.65 26.87 18.00
C MET A 188 16.89 27.12 18.87
N VAL A 189 17.48 26.09 19.46
CA VAL A 189 18.67 26.22 20.31
C VAL A 189 19.85 26.81 19.51
N THR A 190 20.00 26.41 18.25
CA THR A 190 21.05 26.92 17.37
C THR A 190 20.85 28.40 17.05
N GLN A 191 19.61 28.82 16.76
CA GLN A 191 19.28 30.22 16.51
C GLN A 191 19.56 31.09 17.75
N VAL A 192 19.15 30.65 18.94
CA VAL A 192 19.45 31.35 20.21
C VAL A 192 20.95 31.46 20.46
N GLY A 193 21.70 30.38 20.25
CA GLY A 193 23.16 30.40 20.42
C GLY A 193 23.85 31.33 19.42
N SER A 194 23.38 31.34 18.16
CA SER A 194 23.92 32.20 17.11
C SER A 194 23.65 33.69 17.40
N TYR A 195 22.42 34.02 17.81
CA TYR A 195 22.06 35.37 18.25
C TYR A 195 22.96 35.84 19.39
N GLY A 196 23.09 35.05 20.47
CA GLY A 196 23.93 35.41 21.61
C GLY A 196 25.40 35.62 21.22
N PHE A 197 25.92 34.81 20.30
CA PHE A 197 27.27 34.98 19.76
C PHE A 197 27.41 36.29 18.96
N MET A 198 26.48 36.58 18.04
CA MET A 198 26.53 37.78 17.20
C MET A 198 26.40 39.06 18.02
N SER A 199 25.41 39.14 18.93
CA SER A 199 25.24 40.29 19.82
C SER A 199 26.41 40.46 20.78
N GLY A 200 27.06 39.36 21.19
CA GLY A 200 28.32 39.39 21.94
C GLY A 200 29.46 40.04 21.14
N GLN A 201 29.72 39.53 19.94
CA GLN A 201 30.78 40.04 19.06
C GLN A 201 30.61 41.51 18.72
N LYS A 202 29.38 41.95 18.42
CA LYS A 202 29.09 43.36 18.13
C LYS A 202 29.41 44.26 19.34
N ARG A 203 28.91 43.91 20.53
CA ARG A 203 29.16 44.68 21.76
C ARG A 203 30.65 44.79 22.10
N ASP A 204 31.39 43.69 21.94
CA ASP A 204 32.83 43.68 22.20
C ASP A 204 33.59 44.59 21.21
N LEU A 205 33.14 44.61 19.95
CA LEU A 205 33.70 45.49 18.92
C LEU A 205 33.36 46.95 19.19
N GLU A 206 32.10 47.27 19.52
CA GLU A 206 31.66 48.61 19.92
C GLU A 206 32.45 49.14 21.11
N ALA A 207 32.64 48.31 22.16
CA ALA A 207 33.44 48.68 23.32
C ALA A 207 34.90 48.97 22.93
N THR A 208 35.48 48.16 22.05
CA THR A 208 36.85 48.36 21.56
C THR A 208 36.99 49.66 20.77
N HIS A 209 36.06 49.92 19.84
CA HIS A 209 36.03 51.15 19.05
C HIS A 209 35.84 52.38 19.94
N ALA A 210 34.95 52.31 20.94
CA ALA A 210 34.73 53.42 21.89
C ALA A 210 36.01 53.77 22.66
N ILE A 211 36.71 52.76 23.21
CA ILE A 211 37.96 52.96 23.94
C ILE A 211 39.04 53.58 23.05
N LEU A 212 39.16 53.15 21.79
CA LEU A 212 40.16 53.67 20.86
C LEU A 212 39.84 55.09 20.40
N ALA A 213 38.57 55.40 20.15
CA ALA A 213 38.12 56.75 19.83
C ALA A 213 38.36 57.74 20.98
N GLU A 214 38.27 57.30 22.24
CA GLU A 214 38.63 58.11 23.41
C GLU A 214 40.13 58.38 23.51
N GLN A 215 40.97 57.43 23.09
CA GLN A 215 42.44 57.54 23.18
C GLN A 215 43.07 58.29 22.01
N ASP A 216 42.53 58.12 20.80
CA ASP A 216 43.04 58.71 19.56
C ASP A 216 41.93 59.44 18.79
N SER A 217 41.99 60.77 18.79
CA SER A 217 41.02 61.62 18.08
C SER A 217 41.02 61.45 16.55
N ALA A 218 42.07 60.85 15.98
CA ALA A 218 42.16 60.53 14.55
C ALA A 218 41.84 59.05 14.26
N PHE A 219 41.32 58.32 15.25
CA PHE A 219 40.97 56.91 15.12
C PHE A 219 40.01 56.65 13.95
N SER A 220 40.32 55.63 13.17
CA SER A 220 39.39 54.97 12.28
C SER A 220 39.65 53.46 12.27
N ALA A 221 38.59 52.66 12.11
CA ALA A 221 38.69 51.21 12.10
C ALA A 221 39.69 50.72 11.04
N ASP A 222 39.60 51.28 9.83
CA ASP A 222 40.47 50.92 8.70
C ASP A 222 41.95 51.22 8.98
N ALA A 223 42.27 52.35 9.61
CA ALA A 223 43.66 52.72 9.91
C ALA A 223 44.31 51.75 10.91
N TYR A 224 43.51 51.20 11.83
CA TYR A 224 43.94 50.20 12.81
C TYR A 224 43.77 48.75 12.31
N GLY A 225 43.28 48.56 11.08
CA GLY A 225 43.00 47.24 10.50
C GLY A 225 41.91 46.46 11.25
N LEU A 226 41.00 47.17 11.93
CA LEU A 226 39.87 46.58 12.64
C LEU A 226 38.70 46.35 11.70
N ALA A 227 37.90 45.34 12.00
CA ALA A 227 36.64 45.14 11.31
C ALA A 227 35.68 46.32 11.61
N PRO A 228 34.90 46.78 10.61
CA PRO A 228 33.85 47.75 10.85
C PRO A 228 32.76 47.14 11.74
N ILE A 229 32.12 47.98 12.56
CA ILE A 229 30.96 47.57 13.36
C ILE A 229 29.80 47.32 12.39
N PRO A 230 29.12 46.17 12.46
CA PRO A 230 27.90 45.94 11.69
C PRO A 230 26.83 46.99 12.03
N ASP A 231 26.27 47.63 11.01
CA ASP A 231 25.24 48.67 11.19
C ASP A 231 23.95 48.10 11.79
N GLU A 232 23.57 46.87 11.40
CA GLU A 232 22.36 46.20 11.88
C GLU A 232 22.57 45.59 13.28
N GLU A 233 21.56 45.71 14.15
CA GLU A 233 21.51 44.95 15.40
C GLU A 233 21.08 43.51 15.07
N PRO A 234 21.76 42.47 15.61
CA PRO A 234 21.27 41.11 15.46
C PRO A 234 19.83 41.02 15.92
N GLU A 235 18.95 40.46 15.08
CA GLU A 235 17.55 40.28 15.45
C GLU A 235 17.40 39.12 16.44
N PRO A 236 16.65 39.31 17.55
CA PRO A 236 16.39 38.22 18.46
C PRO A 236 15.49 37.16 17.80
N PRO A 237 15.75 35.86 18.02
CA PRO A 237 14.95 34.79 17.41
C PRO A 237 13.53 34.68 17.99
N PHE A 238 13.27 35.36 19.12
CA PHE A 238 11.96 35.45 19.76
C PHE A 238 11.67 36.89 20.16
N PRO A 239 10.39 37.32 20.14
CA PRO A 239 10.00 38.63 20.63
C PRO A 239 10.43 38.83 22.09
N LEU A 240 11.05 39.98 22.37
CA LEU A 240 11.32 40.43 23.73
C LEU A 240 10.17 41.37 24.09
N GLU A 241 9.21 40.89 24.89
CA GLU A 241 8.17 41.74 25.49
C GLU A 241 8.73 42.59 26.64
#